data_AF-A0AAU5CWR8-F1
#
_entry.id   AF-A0AAU5CWR8-F1
#
_cell.length_a   1.000
_cell.length_b   1.000
_cell.length_c   1.000
_cell.angle_alpha   90.00
_cell.angle_beta   90.00
_cell.angle_gamma   90.00
#
_symmetry.space_group_name_H-M   'P 1'
#
loop_
_entity.id
_entity.type
_entity.pdbx_description
1 polymer ?
#
loop_
_entity_poly.entity_id
_entity_poly.type
_entity_poly.pdbx_seq_one_letter_code
_entity_poly.pdbx_strand_id
1 'polypeptide(L)'
;MTAGVLAGGIAVAGLAPAWADARTAAPSSVTAASSLAPADQPGQTLSPELAEAIAEARKRVTLTAKTHPAAEVRTSAWNALRSSRGDEALFEWLAPGGGFDYARQRARETRARNRAFCERVAATHTTGFSPEVRAAALRALKGGVTEQAAFVKTGYADAQRRDRTAREAGEQQRLEVAAKDREFVRALGEQDPGEQVRVAAQWAVRPGAAEPDVAEFFGYGWATGAALDLEAYRTRVADAETMRHHALTRLIREATAAEAAVKGAADAAKARAEAERAWQAVSEHAGAAQRAWLAEQAAATAQAQNWRAIAALSRESAEQLWKVISGTAEGNQDAWAGEQAGAEEAAAFWQAMYDRARDGENRTRG
;
A
#
# COMPACT_ATOMS: atom_id res chain seq x y z
N MET A 1 -30.76 8.89 -49.46
CA MET A 1 -30.80 7.43 -49.23
C MET A 1 -30.24 7.17 -47.84
N THR A 2 -31.08 6.56 -47.02
CA THR A 2 -30.93 6.35 -45.57
C THR A 2 -30.20 5.05 -45.28
N ALA A 3 -29.14 5.11 -44.47
CA ALA A 3 -28.56 4.00 -43.71
C ALA A 3 -27.71 4.66 -42.61
N GLY A 4 -27.81 4.39 -41.33
CA GLY A 4 -28.43 3.32 -40.58
C GLY A 4 -27.56 3.18 -39.33
N VAL A 5 -27.87 3.98 -38.30
CA VAL A 5 -27.12 4.04 -37.04
C VAL A 5 -27.37 2.76 -36.26
N LEU A 6 -26.35 1.90 -36.11
CA LEU A 6 -26.35 0.81 -35.15
C LEU A 6 -25.67 1.27 -33.87
N ALA A 7 -26.51 1.71 -32.93
CA ALA A 7 -26.15 1.92 -31.54
C ALA A 7 -26.01 0.55 -30.84
N GLY A 8 -24.79 0.06 -30.72
CA GLY A 8 -24.44 -1.08 -29.86
C GLY A 8 -23.99 -0.60 -28.50
N GLY A 9 -24.93 -0.27 -27.62
CA GLY A 9 -24.65 0.03 -26.22
C GLY A 9 -24.24 -1.25 -25.49
N ILE A 10 -22.95 -1.44 -25.25
CA ILE A 10 -22.46 -2.44 -24.31
C ILE A 10 -22.65 -1.84 -22.91
N ALA A 11 -23.74 -2.24 -22.25
CA ALA A 11 -23.92 -2.00 -20.82
C ALA A 11 -22.88 -2.83 -20.07
N VAL A 12 -21.76 -2.20 -19.72
CA VAL A 12 -20.85 -2.74 -18.70
C VAL A 12 -21.57 -2.60 -17.37
N ALA A 13 -22.25 -3.67 -16.96
CA ALA A 13 -22.76 -3.80 -15.61
C ALA A 13 -21.57 -3.70 -14.65
N GLY A 14 -21.50 -2.60 -13.93
CA GLY A 14 -20.53 -2.41 -12.86
C GLY A 14 -20.77 -3.46 -11.78
N LEU A 15 -19.98 -4.54 -11.81
CA LEU A 15 -19.83 -5.42 -10.67
C LEU A 15 -19.07 -4.61 -9.61
N ALA A 16 -19.84 -4.03 -8.68
CA ALA A 16 -19.30 -3.48 -7.45
C ALA A 16 -18.42 -4.55 -6.79
N PRO A 17 -17.20 -4.23 -6.37
CA PRO A 17 -16.33 -5.21 -5.75
C PRO A 17 -16.93 -5.63 -4.39
N ALA A 18 -16.77 -6.90 -4.05
CA ALA A 18 -17.40 -7.60 -2.92
C ALA A 18 -16.97 -7.13 -1.50
N TRP A 19 -16.44 -5.90 -1.36
CA TRP A 19 -16.09 -5.26 -0.09
C TRP A 19 -16.93 -4.00 0.21
N ALA A 20 -17.90 -3.67 -0.66
CA ALA A 20 -18.78 -2.50 -0.49
C ALA A 20 -19.80 -2.59 0.69
N ASP A 21 -19.86 -3.74 1.39
CA ASP A 21 -20.71 -3.94 2.58
C ASP A 21 -19.91 -4.11 3.90
N ALA A 22 -18.69 -3.58 3.96
CA ALA A 22 -17.98 -3.45 5.23
C ALA A 22 -18.49 -2.21 6.00
N ARG A 23 -19.67 -2.34 6.61
CA ARG A 23 -20.09 -1.42 7.68
C ARG A 23 -18.98 -1.36 8.73
N THR A 24 -18.60 -0.14 9.06
CA THR A 24 -17.72 0.26 10.16
C THR A 24 -18.12 -0.44 11.47
N ALA A 25 -17.44 -1.55 11.77
CA ALA A 25 -17.44 -2.13 13.10
C ALA A 25 -16.51 -1.27 13.97
N ALA A 26 -17.13 -0.41 14.78
CA ALA A 26 -16.46 0.29 15.87
C ALA A 26 -15.75 -0.72 16.80
N PRO A 27 -14.58 -0.39 17.36
CA PRO A 27 -13.92 -1.28 18.31
C PRO A 27 -14.83 -1.47 19.54
N SER A 28 -15.11 -2.75 19.84
CA SER A 28 -15.85 -3.17 21.01
C SER A 28 -15.21 -2.59 22.28
N SER A 29 -15.96 -1.74 22.96
CA SER A 29 -15.65 -1.26 24.30
C SER A 29 -15.56 -2.47 25.25
N VAL A 30 -14.41 -2.62 25.89
CA VAL A 30 -14.24 -3.50 27.03
C VAL A 30 -15.16 -2.98 28.13
N THR A 31 -16.14 -3.81 28.52
CA THR A 31 -17.05 -3.57 29.62
C THR A 31 -16.26 -3.58 30.93
N ALA A 32 -15.72 -2.42 31.32
CA ALA A 32 -15.32 -2.18 32.70
C ALA A 32 -16.60 -1.89 33.50
N ALA A 33 -17.15 -2.93 34.12
CA ALA A 33 -18.12 -2.75 35.19
C ALA A 33 -17.40 -2.14 36.39
N SER A 34 -17.48 -0.81 36.52
CA SER A 34 -17.39 -0.09 37.78
C SER A 34 -18.24 1.17 37.65
N SER A 35 -19.50 1.04 38.05
CA SER A 35 -20.36 2.18 38.37
C SER A 35 -19.69 3.01 39.46
N LEU A 36 -19.36 4.27 39.18
CA LEU A 36 -19.35 5.34 40.17
C LEU A 36 -19.83 6.64 39.53
N ALA A 37 -20.72 7.27 40.27
CA ALA A 37 -21.64 8.36 39.97
C ALA A 37 -20.99 9.67 39.45
N PRO A 38 -21.78 10.62 38.92
CA PRO A 38 -21.26 11.91 38.46
C PRO A 38 -20.66 12.73 39.62
N ALA A 39 -19.63 13.49 39.26
CA ALA A 39 -18.90 14.41 40.11
C ALA A 39 -19.81 15.56 40.58
N ASP A 40 -20.26 15.48 41.84
CA ASP A 40 -20.58 16.63 42.70
C ASP A 40 -20.76 16.15 44.15
N GLN A 41 -19.66 15.67 44.76
CA GLN A 41 -19.56 15.57 46.21
C GLN A 41 -18.31 16.32 46.70
N PRO A 42 -18.47 17.40 47.48
CA PRO A 42 -17.36 18.07 48.12
C PRO A 42 -16.85 17.19 49.27
N GLY A 43 -15.61 16.71 49.17
CA GLY A 43 -14.87 16.20 50.33
C GLY A 43 -14.52 14.71 50.38
N GLN A 44 -14.38 14.00 49.24
CA GLN A 44 -13.55 12.79 49.26
C GLN A 44 -12.07 13.21 49.27
N THR A 45 -11.46 13.25 50.45
CA THR A 45 -10.00 13.34 50.57
C THR A 45 -9.39 12.12 49.88
N LEU A 46 -8.72 12.37 48.75
CA LEU A 46 -7.89 11.38 48.07
C LEU A 46 -6.96 10.73 49.10
N SER A 47 -6.83 9.41 49.08
CA SER A 47 -5.84 8.71 49.90
C SER A 47 -4.45 9.28 49.61
N PRO A 48 -3.59 9.49 50.61
CA PRO A 48 -2.27 10.10 50.42
C PRO A 48 -1.42 9.35 49.37
N GLU A 49 -1.58 8.03 49.27
CA GLU A 49 -0.91 7.18 48.28
C GLU A 49 -1.34 7.49 46.84
N LEU A 50 -2.64 7.76 46.64
CA LEU A 50 -3.18 8.14 45.32
C LEU A 50 -2.74 9.55 44.93
N ALA A 51 -2.71 10.48 45.88
CA ALA A 51 -2.20 11.84 45.66
C ALA A 51 -0.71 11.83 45.28
N GLU A 52 0.10 10.99 45.92
CA GLU A 52 1.52 10.79 45.58
C GLU A 52 1.68 10.16 44.19
N ALA A 53 0.90 9.13 43.85
CA ALA A 53 0.92 8.50 42.54
C ALA A 53 0.55 9.48 41.41
N ILE A 54 -0.44 10.35 41.63
CA ILE A 54 -0.82 11.42 40.71
C ILE A 54 0.33 12.41 40.52
N ALA A 55 0.97 12.84 41.62
CA ALA A 55 2.08 13.79 41.56
C ALA A 55 3.28 13.22 40.79
N GLU A 56 3.63 11.96 41.03
CA GLU A 56 4.72 11.28 40.31
C GLU A 56 4.35 11.04 38.83
N ALA A 57 3.12 10.62 38.52
CA ALA A 57 2.64 10.50 37.15
C ALA A 57 2.77 11.83 36.39
N ARG A 58 2.28 12.93 36.98
CA ARG A 58 2.36 14.27 36.40
C ARG A 58 3.81 14.72 36.19
N LYS A 59 4.70 14.47 37.17
CA LYS A 59 6.13 14.76 37.06
C LYS A 59 6.78 13.99 35.91
N ARG A 60 6.50 12.69 35.80
CA ARG A 60 7.04 11.82 34.75
C ARG A 60 6.54 12.19 33.35
N VAL A 61 5.26 12.51 33.21
CA VAL A 61 4.67 13.00 31.95
C VAL A 61 5.26 14.36 31.59
N THR A 62 5.43 15.27 32.55
CA THR A 62 6.06 16.58 32.34
C THR A 62 7.52 16.45 31.89
N LEU A 63 8.29 15.56 32.53
CA LEU A 63 9.66 15.28 32.12
C LEU A 63 9.69 14.80 30.67
N THR A 64 8.84 13.83 30.34
CA THR A 64 8.74 13.26 28.98
C THR A 64 8.32 14.32 27.96
N ALA A 65 7.38 15.19 28.29
CA ALA A 65 6.93 16.29 27.45
C ALA A 65 8.05 17.28 27.09
N LYS A 66 9.02 17.46 28.00
CA LYS A 66 10.15 18.39 27.84
C LYS A 66 11.34 17.76 27.13
N THR A 67 11.70 16.53 27.48
CA THR A 67 13.03 15.98 27.14
C THR A 67 12.99 14.84 26.12
N HIS A 68 11.84 14.21 25.86
CA HIS A 68 11.81 13.05 24.99
C HIS A 68 12.26 13.41 23.56
N PRO A 69 13.13 12.63 22.90
CA PRO A 69 13.69 13.00 21.59
C PRO A 69 12.65 13.04 20.46
N ALA A 70 11.63 12.17 20.52
CA ALA A 70 10.53 12.16 19.53
C ALA A 70 9.51 13.29 19.79
N ALA A 71 9.24 14.10 18.76
CA ALA A 71 8.29 15.20 18.85
C ALA A 71 6.85 14.72 19.07
N GLU A 72 6.47 13.59 18.48
CA GLU A 72 5.14 12.98 18.62
C GLU A 72 4.84 12.59 20.07
N VAL A 73 5.84 12.06 20.77
CA VAL A 73 5.75 11.69 22.19
C VAL A 73 5.67 12.94 23.05
N ARG A 74 6.49 13.98 22.76
CA ARG A 74 6.41 15.26 23.48
C ARG A 74 5.03 15.90 23.33
N THR A 75 4.52 15.99 22.12
CA THR A 75 3.18 16.54 21.82
C THR A 75 2.08 15.72 22.51
N SER A 76 2.16 14.39 22.46
CA SER A 76 1.20 13.53 23.15
C SER A 76 1.21 13.74 24.67
N ALA A 77 2.39 13.87 25.28
CA ALA A 77 2.52 14.13 26.71
C ALA A 77 1.96 15.52 27.08
N TRP A 78 2.21 16.55 26.27
CA TRP A 78 1.58 17.87 26.45
C TRP A 78 0.07 17.84 26.30
N ASN A 79 -0.47 16.96 25.46
CA ASN A 79 -1.92 16.80 25.31
C ASN A 79 -2.53 16.09 26.53
N ALA A 80 -1.86 15.07 27.08
CA ALA A 80 -2.28 14.43 28.32
C ALA A 80 -2.30 15.42 29.50
N LEU A 81 -1.24 16.24 29.63
CA LEU A 81 -1.15 17.28 30.68
C LEU A 81 -2.21 18.38 30.57
N ARG A 82 -2.70 18.66 29.36
CA ARG A 82 -3.72 19.69 29.09
C ARG A 82 -5.13 19.12 28.94
N SER A 83 -5.30 17.82 29.14
CA SER A 83 -6.60 17.16 29.01
C SER A 83 -7.57 17.64 30.09
N SER A 84 -8.82 17.89 29.72
CA SER A 84 -9.90 18.22 30.66
C SER A 84 -10.26 17.06 31.59
N ARG A 85 -9.85 15.83 31.26
CA ARG A 85 -10.00 14.63 32.11
C ARG A 85 -9.02 14.59 33.29
N GLY A 86 -8.10 15.56 33.38
CA GLY A 86 -7.19 15.69 34.51
C GLY A 86 -6.29 14.47 34.70
N ASP A 87 -6.26 13.95 35.92
CA ASP A 87 -5.32 12.90 36.34
C ASP A 87 -5.58 11.55 35.65
N GLU A 88 -6.83 11.26 35.29
CA GLU A 88 -7.20 10.03 34.57
C GLU A 88 -6.44 9.93 33.23
N ALA A 89 -6.31 11.05 32.50
CA ALA A 89 -5.57 11.08 31.24
C ALA A 89 -4.06 10.83 31.43
N LEU A 90 -3.50 11.17 32.60
CA LEU A 90 -2.09 10.89 32.90
C LEU A 90 -1.87 9.40 33.16
N PHE A 91 -2.77 8.76 33.90
CA PHE A 91 -2.70 7.32 34.16
C PHE A 91 -2.94 6.50 32.90
N GLU A 92 -3.94 6.83 32.09
CA GLU A 92 -4.16 6.19 30.78
C GLU A 92 -2.98 6.38 29.84
N TRP A 93 -2.34 7.54 29.87
CA TRP A 93 -1.18 7.78 29.03
C TRP A 93 0.03 6.94 29.46
N LEU A 94 0.20 6.68 30.76
CA LEU A 94 1.27 5.85 31.32
C LEU A 94 0.95 4.34 31.32
N ALA A 95 -0.31 3.94 31.18
CA ALA A 95 -0.72 2.54 31.21
C ALA A 95 -0.10 1.72 30.06
N PRO A 96 0.13 0.41 30.24
CA PRO A 96 0.58 -0.46 29.15
C PRO A 96 -0.38 -0.44 27.96
N GLY A 97 0.14 -0.23 26.75
CA GLY A 97 -0.69 -0.04 25.55
C GLY A 97 -1.40 1.32 25.49
N GLY A 98 -1.15 2.21 26.46
CA GLY A 98 -1.72 3.53 26.57
C GLY A 98 -1.07 4.57 25.67
N GLY A 99 -1.29 5.84 26.00
CA GLY A 99 -0.91 6.98 25.16
C GLY A 99 0.60 7.10 24.89
N PHE A 100 1.46 6.72 25.84
CA PHE A 100 2.91 6.71 25.64
C PHE A 100 3.35 5.68 24.60
N ASP A 101 2.88 4.43 24.74
CA ASP A 101 3.22 3.34 23.81
C ASP A 101 2.71 3.64 22.40
N TYR A 102 1.47 4.14 22.29
CA TYR A 102 0.89 4.56 21.02
C TYR A 102 1.68 5.71 20.37
N ALA A 103 2.07 6.73 21.15
CA ALA A 103 2.88 7.83 20.63
C ALA A 103 4.29 7.38 20.21
N ARG A 104 4.89 6.41 20.92
CA ARG A 104 6.18 5.81 20.56
C ARG A 104 6.07 5.03 19.26
N GLN A 105 5.01 4.25 19.09
CA GLN A 105 4.75 3.50 17.87
C GLN A 105 4.56 4.45 16.68
N ARG A 106 3.71 5.47 16.82
CA ARG A 106 3.53 6.51 15.80
C ARG A 106 4.84 7.21 15.43
N ALA A 107 5.71 7.51 16.40
CA ALA A 107 7.02 8.10 16.13
C ALA A 107 7.90 7.17 15.28
N ARG A 108 7.87 5.86 15.52
CA ARG A 108 8.60 4.87 14.72
C ARG A 108 8.05 4.79 13.29
N GLU A 109 6.73 4.75 13.15
CA GLU A 109 6.06 4.72 11.85
C GLU A 109 6.32 5.98 11.03
N THR A 110 6.24 7.17 11.64
CA THR A 110 6.59 8.43 10.94
C THR A 110 8.03 8.43 10.46
N ARG A 111 8.98 7.94 11.26
CA ARG A 111 10.39 7.83 10.84
C ARG A 111 10.55 6.87 9.68
N ALA A 112 9.92 5.69 9.76
CA ALA A 112 9.96 4.70 8.68
C ALA A 112 9.38 5.27 7.38
N ARG A 113 8.22 5.95 7.46
CA ARG A 113 7.60 6.62 6.30
C ARG A 113 8.46 7.72 5.72
N ASN A 114 9.07 8.57 6.55
CA ASN A 114 9.93 9.64 6.07
C ASN A 114 11.16 9.09 5.34
N ARG A 115 11.78 8.04 5.89
CA ARG A 115 12.90 7.36 5.24
C ARG A 115 12.47 6.74 3.91
N ALA A 116 11.39 5.97 3.90
CA ALA A 116 10.85 5.34 2.69
C ALA A 116 10.49 6.36 1.61
N PHE A 117 9.95 7.53 1.99
CA PHE A 117 9.72 8.63 1.07
C PHE A 117 11.02 9.15 0.46
N CYS A 118 12.06 9.37 1.26
CA CYS A 118 13.37 9.81 0.76
C CYS A 118 14.01 8.76 -0.17
N GLU A 119 13.94 7.47 0.17
CA GLU A 119 14.46 6.37 -0.66
C GLU A 119 13.74 6.31 -2.00
N ARG A 120 12.41 6.41 -1.99
CA ARG A 120 11.60 6.44 -3.21
C ARG A 120 11.93 7.64 -4.09
N VAL A 121 11.99 8.85 -3.51
CA VAL A 121 12.35 10.04 -4.29
C VAL A 121 13.74 9.89 -4.90
N ALA A 122 14.72 9.38 -4.14
CA ALA A 122 16.06 9.12 -4.66
C ALA A 122 16.08 8.04 -5.77
N ALA A 123 15.16 7.07 -5.73
CA ALA A 123 15.05 6.02 -6.74
C ALA A 123 14.35 6.51 -8.01
N THR A 124 13.25 7.26 -7.90
CA THR A 124 12.41 7.65 -9.04
C THR A 124 12.87 8.92 -9.76
N HIS A 125 13.67 9.78 -9.12
CA HIS A 125 14.14 11.03 -9.70
C HIS A 125 15.53 10.87 -10.31
N THR A 126 15.66 11.15 -11.60
CA THR A 126 16.91 10.97 -12.35
C THR A 126 17.82 12.20 -12.24
N THR A 127 19.13 12.01 -12.38
CA THR A 127 20.09 13.12 -12.44
C THR A 127 19.93 13.98 -13.70
N GLY A 128 19.38 13.41 -14.79
CA GLY A 128 19.17 14.12 -16.04
C GLY A 128 18.01 15.12 -15.99
N PHE A 129 17.00 14.86 -15.16
CA PHE A 129 15.79 15.68 -15.10
C PHE A 129 15.60 16.42 -13.78
N SER A 130 15.82 15.73 -12.66
CA SER A 130 15.56 16.22 -11.31
C SER A 130 16.80 16.11 -10.41
N PRO A 131 17.94 16.73 -10.82
CA PRO A 131 19.18 16.62 -10.08
C PRO A 131 19.10 17.20 -8.66
N GLU A 132 18.40 18.32 -8.45
CA GLU A 132 18.29 18.93 -7.12
C GLU A 132 17.42 18.11 -6.20
N VAL A 133 16.30 17.57 -6.70
CA VAL A 133 15.42 16.69 -5.90
C VAL A 133 16.14 15.41 -5.52
N ARG A 134 16.81 14.75 -6.48
CA ARG A 134 17.59 13.53 -6.19
C ARG A 134 18.70 13.82 -5.18
N ALA A 135 19.47 14.90 -5.37
CA ALA A 135 20.56 15.27 -4.47
C ALA A 135 20.05 15.61 -3.06
N ALA A 136 18.91 16.31 -2.95
CA ALA A 136 18.30 16.64 -1.67
C ALA A 136 17.79 15.39 -0.93
N ALA A 137 17.18 14.44 -1.65
CA ALA A 137 16.77 13.16 -1.09
C ALA A 137 17.97 12.34 -0.59
N LEU A 138 19.05 12.23 -1.38
CA LEU A 138 20.28 11.53 -0.97
C LEU A 138 20.95 12.19 0.24
N ARG A 139 20.93 13.53 0.31
CA ARG A 139 21.42 14.27 1.49
C ARG A 139 20.58 13.95 2.73
N ALA A 140 19.25 13.90 2.59
CA ALA A 140 18.35 13.53 3.68
C ALA A 140 18.58 12.09 4.15
N LEU A 141 18.84 11.16 3.23
CA LEU A 141 19.17 9.75 3.54
C LEU A 141 20.50 9.58 4.25
N LYS A 142 21.52 10.36 3.87
CA LYS A 142 22.82 10.40 4.55
C LYS A 142 22.74 11.07 5.93
N GLY A 143 21.74 11.93 6.13
CA GLY A 143 21.43 12.56 7.41
C GLY A 143 20.67 11.64 8.37
N GLY A 144 20.14 12.24 9.45
CA GLY A 144 19.32 11.56 10.44
C GLY A 144 17.83 11.78 10.25
N VAL A 145 17.07 11.36 11.26
CA VAL A 145 15.59 11.48 11.30
C VAL A 145 15.12 12.93 11.11
N THR A 146 15.87 13.90 11.61
CA THR A 146 15.52 15.32 11.52
C THR A 146 15.63 15.82 10.09
N GLU A 147 16.70 15.47 9.38
CA GLU A 147 16.94 15.82 7.98
C GLU A 147 15.90 15.17 7.06
N GLN A 148 15.56 13.90 7.31
CA GLN A 148 14.49 13.19 6.61
C GLN A 148 13.14 13.90 6.80
N ALA A 149 12.79 14.27 8.04
CA ALA A 149 11.56 14.98 8.32
C ALA A 149 11.52 16.38 7.68
N ALA A 150 12.64 17.11 7.69
CA ALA A 150 12.75 18.42 7.04
C ALA A 150 12.58 18.32 5.52
N PHE A 151 13.18 17.29 4.91
CA PHE A 151 13.02 17.03 3.48
C PHE A 151 11.56 16.73 3.10
N VAL A 152 10.89 15.85 3.85
CA VAL A 152 9.47 15.52 3.62
C VAL A 152 8.59 16.76 3.79
N LYS A 153 8.84 17.58 4.81
CA LYS A 153 7.98 18.72 5.16
C LYS A 153 8.04 19.84 4.13
N THR A 154 9.23 20.23 3.69
CA THR A 154 9.41 21.35 2.75
C THR A 154 10.51 21.10 1.72
N GLY A 155 11.55 20.36 2.07
CA GLY A 155 12.74 20.21 1.22
C GLY A 155 12.47 19.58 -0.14
N TYR A 156 11.50 18.67 -0.25
CA TYR A 156 11.08 18.10 -1.54
C TYR A 156 10.52 19.17 -2.47
N ALA A 157 9.51 19.93 -2.01
CA ALA A 157 8.89 21.00 -2.80
C ALA A 157 9.90 22.11 -3.13
N ASP A 158 10.81 22.43 -2.21
CA ASP A 158 11.87 23.41 -2.43
C ASP A 158 12.89 22.94 -3.49
N ALA A 159 13.21 21.65 -3.51
CA ALA A 159 14.06 21.07 -4.54
C ALA A 159 13.36 21.02 -5.91
N GLN A 160 12.07 20.64 -5.96
CA GLN A 160 11.29 20.67 -7.20
C GLN A 160 11.24 22.06 -7.83
N ARG A 161 11.07 23.11 -7.00
CA ARG A 161 11.11 24.50 -7.49
C ARG A 161 12.47 24.84 -8.09
N ARG A 162 13.57 24.44 -7.46
CA ARG A 162 14.93 24.66 -7.99
C ARG A 162 15.15 23.95 -9.31
N ASP A 163 14.70 22.70 -9.44
CA ASP A 163 14.74 21.95 -10.71
C ASP A 163 13.86 22.60 -11.81
N ARG A 164 12.73 23.21 -11.46
CA ARG A 164 11.92 23.99 -12.42
C ARG A 164 12.63 25.26 -12.88
N THR A 165 13.09 26.09 -11.94
CA THR A 165 13.80 27.34 -12.26
C THR A 165 15.06 27.09 -13.07
N ALA A 166 15.82 26.03 -12.77
CA ALA A 166 17.01 25.67 -13.54
C ALA A 166 16.68 25.34 -15.01
N ARG A 167 15.58 24.60 -15.25
CA ARG A 167 15.12 24.26 -16.60
C ARG A 167 14.61 25.47 -17.37
N GLU A 168 13.91 26.39 -16.70
CA GLU A 168 13.44 27.63 -17.31
C GLU A 168 14.60 28.56 -17.71
N ALA A 169 15.65 28.62 -16.89
CA ALA A 169 16.81 29.48 -17.10
C ALA A 169 17.82 28.93 -18.13
N GLY A 170 17.91 27.61 -18.31
CA GLY A 170 18.88 26.99 -19.21
C GLY A 170 18.33 26.71 -20.61
N GLU A 171 18.86 27.37 -21.65
CA GLU A 171 18.55 27.02 -23.05
C GLU A 171 18.89 25.56 -23.38
N GLN A 172 19.97 25.02 -22.78
CA GLN A 172 20.40 23.62 -22.94
C GLN A 172 19.48 22.58 -22.27
N GLN A 173 18.62 23.01 -21.33
CA GLN A 173 17.77 22.15 -20.51
C GLN A 173 16.28 22.39 -20.75
N ARG A 174 15.93 23.31 -21.66
CA ARG A 174 14.61 23.32 -22.29
C ARG A 174 14.48 22.01 -23.06
N LEU A 175 13.83 21.04 -22.44
CA LEU A 175 13.35 19.86 -23.12
C LEU A 175 12.25 20.36 -24.05
N GLU A 176 12.60 20.51 -25.33
CA GLU A 176 11.60 20.74 -26.36
C GLU A 176 10.66 19.54 -26.35
N VAL A 177 9.43 19.77 -25.92
CA VAL A 177 8.38 18.76 -25.98
C VAL A 177 7.86 18.76 -27.40
N ALA A 178 8.16 17.71 -28.15
CA ALA A 178 7.64 17.53 -29.48
C ALA A 178 6.12 17.27 -29.42
N ALA A 179 5.40 17.56 -30.50
CA ALA A 179 4.00 17.19 -30.62
C ALA A 179 3.77 15.67 -30.39
N LYS A 180 4.76 14.86 -30.79
CA LYS A 180 4.79 13.40 -30.57
C LYS A 180 4.87 13.03 -29.09
N ASP A 181 5.62 13.77 -28.28
CA ASP A 181 5.70 13.52 -26.83
C ASP A 181 4.35 13.76 -26.16
N ARG A 182 3.68 14.85 -26.54
CA ARG A 182 2.34 15.16 -26.04
C ARG A 182 1.31 14.11 -26.46
N GLU A 183 1.40 13.62 -27.69
CA GLU A 183 0.56 12.53 -28.18
C GLU A 183 0.83 11.22 -27.43
N PHE A 184 2.09 10.90 -27.18
CA PHE A 184 2.48 9.75 -26.36
C PHE A 184 1.90 9.84 -24.94
N VAL A 185 2.05 10.98 -24.26
CA VAL A 185 1.47 11.16 -22.91
C VAL A 185 -0.06 11.07 -22.96
N ARG A 186 -0.71 11.58 -24.01
CA ARG A 186 -2.15 11.40 -24.18
C ARG A 186 -2.53 9.93 -24.31
N ALA A 187 -1.81 9.17 -25.14
CA ALA A 187 -2.05 7.73 -25.31
C ALA A 187 -1.88 6.97 -23.99
N LEU A 188 -0.85 7.29 -23.18
CA LEU A 188 -0.70 6.74 -21.84
C LEU A 188 -1.89 7.06 -20.94
N GLY A 189 -2.38 8.31 -20.99
CA GLY A 189 -3.55 8.74 -20.22
C GLY A 189 -4.85 8.00 -20.58
N GLU A 190 -4.93 7.39 -21.76
CA GLU A 190 -6.10 6.64 -22.21
C GLU A 190 -5.94 5.13 -22.00
N GLN A 191 -4.75 4.58 -22.23
CA GLN A 191 -4.55 3.15 -22.48
C GLN A 191 -3.52 2.50 -21.55
N ASP A 192 -2.79 3.25 -20.73
CA ASP A 192 -1.76 2.64 -19.88
C ASP A 192 -2.39 1.65 -18.87
N PRO A 193 -1.84 0.43 -18.75
CA PRO A 193 -2.35 -0.58 -17.82
C PRO A 193 -2.10 -0.21 -16.35
N GLY A 194 -1.17 0.71 -16.06
CA GLY A 194 -0.90 1.27 -14.75
C GLY A 194 -1.83 2.43 -14.44
N GLU A 195 -2.55 2.35 -13.31
CA GLU A 195 -3.50 3.38 -12.93
C GLU A 195 -2.80 4.71 -12.62
N GLN A 196 -1.68 4.66 -11.90
CA GLN A 196 -0.97 5.83 -11.43
C GLN A 196 -0.23 6.53 -12.56
N VAL A 197 0.40 5.78 -13.48
CA VAL A 197 0.97 6.34 -14.71
C VAL A 197 -0.12 7.00 -15.54
N ARG A 198 -1.26 6.34 -15.74
CA ARG A 198 -2.40 6.87 -16.49
C ARG A 198 -2.95 8.17 -15.88
N VAL A 199 -3.16 8.22 -14.57
CA VAL A 199 -3.64 9.42 -13.87
C VAL A 199 -2.62 10.57 -13.99
N ALA A 200 -1.33 10.28 -13.81
CA ALA A 200 -0.27 11.27 -13.99
C ALA A 200 -0.23 11.82 -15.42
N ALA A 201 -0.42 10.95 -16.42
CA ALA A 201 -0.45 11.33 -17.82
C ALA A 201 -1.69 12.18 -18.15
N GLN A 202 -2.88 11.80 -17.69
CA GLN A 202 -4.11 12.59 -17.83
C GLN A 202 -3.96 13.99 -17.23
N TRP A 203 -3.34 14.10 -16.05
CA TRP A 203 -3.07 15.39 -15.45
C TRP A 203 -2.14 16.25 -16.31
N ALA A 204 -1.12 15.66 -16.91
CA ALA A 204 -0.14 16.36 -17.74
C ALA A 204 -0.71 16.88 -19.07
N VAL A 205 -1.80 16.27 -19.57
CA VAL A 205 -2.49 16.70 -20.80
C VAL A 205 -3.88 17.29 -20.56
N ARG A 206 -4.21 17.64 -19.32
CA ARG A 206 -5.50 18.25 -18.94
C ARG A 206 -5.81 19.52 -19.75
N PRO A 207 -7.09 19.92 -19.87
CA PRO A 207 -7.44 21.20 -20.49
C PRO A 207 -6.65 22.37 -19.86
N GLY A 208 -5.99 23.16 -20.70
CA GLY A 208 -5.11 24.26 -20.27
C GLY A 208 -3.67 23.86 -19.92
N ALA A 209 -3.29 22.59 -20.04
CA ALA A 209 -1.90 22.16 -19.88
C ALA A 209 -1.00 22.64 -21.02
N ALA A 210 0.23 23.01 -20.67
CA ALA A 210 1.28 23.45 -21.57
C ALA A 210 2.44 22.45 -21.60
N GLU A 211 3.43 22.72 -22.44
CA GLU A 211 4.65 21.94 -22.64
C GLU A 211 5.41 21.69 -21.31
N PRO A 212 5.48 22.64 -20.36
CA PRO A 212 6.07 22.38 -19.05
C PRO A 212 5.37 21.29 -18.24
N ASP A 213 4.04 21.11 -18.38
CA ASP A 213 3.29 20.05 -17.69
C ASP A 213 3.68 18.67 -18.24
N VAL A 214 3.81 18.57 -19.57
CA VAL A 214 4.26 17.33 -20.25
C VAL A 214 5.69 17.01 -19.87
N ALA A 215 6.58 17.99 -19.83
CA ALA A 215 7.93 17.79 -19.33
C ALA A 215 7.91 17.32 -17.86
N GLU A 216 7.14 17.97 -16.99
CA GLU A 216 7.02 17.59 -15.56
C GLU A 216 6.54 16.15 -15.38
N PHE A 217 5.65 15.65 -16.26
CA PHE A 217 5.29 14.23 -16.28
C PHE A 217 6.49 13.32 -16.48
N PHE A 218 7.32 13.55 -17.49
CA PHE A 218 8.51 12.72 -17.74
C PHE A 218 9.54 12.78 -16.61
N GLY A 219 9.61 13.91 -15.90
CA GLY A 219 10.51 14.09 -14.77
C GLY A 219 10.08 13.47 -13.46
N TYR A 220 8.80 13.58 -13.17
CA TYR A 220 8.24 13.31 -11.84
C TYR A 220 7.13 12.27 -11.92
N GLY A 221 6.11 12.57 -12.73
CA GLY A 221 4.86 11.83 -12.78
C GLY A 221 5.03 10.39 -13.24
N TRP A 222 5.88 10.16 -14.24
CA TRP A 222 5.98 8.85 -14.87
C TRP A 222 6.71 7.82 -14.02
N ALA A 223 7.96 8.09 -13.62
CA ALA A 223 8.74 7.16 -12.80
C ALA A 223 8.08 6.94 -11.43
N THR A 224 7.49 7.99 -10.86
CA THR A 224 6.76 7.87 -9.58
C THR A 224 5.45 7.09 -9.76
N GLY A 225 4.70 7.34 -10.83
CA GLY A 225 3.49 6.58 -11.15
C GLY A 225 3.79 5.09 -11.33
N ALA A 226 4.81 4.77 -12.12
CA ALA A 226 5.25 3.40 -12.37
C ALA A 226 5.63 2.64 -11.07
N ALA A 227 6.39 3.30 -10.20
CA ALA A 227 6.74 2.74 -8.90
C ALA A 227 5.51 2.51 -8.01
N LEU A 228 4.56 3.45 -8.01
CA LEU A 228 3.31 3.31 -7.25
C LEU A 228 2.42 2.19 -7.81
N ASP A 229 2.33 2.02 -9.13
CA ASP A 229 1.58 0.93 -9.76
C ASP A 229 2.13 -0.44 -9.35
N LEU A 230 3.47 -0.60 -9.41
CA LEU A 230 4.12 -1.84 -9.01
C LEU A 230 3.93 -2.14 -7.51
N GLU A 231 4.05 -1.13 -6.65
CA GLU A 231 3.85 -1.30 -5.21
C GLU A 231 2.40 -1.61 -4.86
N ALA A 232 1.44 -0.94 -5.50
CA ALA A 232 0.02 -1.20 -5.30
C ALA A 232 -0.33 -2.63 -5.72
N TYR A 233 0.22 -3.09 -6.85
CA TYR A 233 0.10 -4.47 -7.29
C TYR A 233 0.65 -5.45 -6.26
N ARG A 234 1.92 -5.28 -5.84
CA ARG A 234 2.59 -6.18 -4.88
C ARG A 234 1.84 -6.27 -3.56
N THR A 235 1.39 -5.12 -3.04
CA THR A 235 0.63 -5.06 -1.78
C THR A 235 -0.68 -5.84 -1.90
N ARG A 236 -1.46 -5.55 -2.94
CA ARG A 236 -2.75 -6.23 -3.18
C ARG A 236 -2.59 -7.75 -3.31
N VAL A 237 -1.57 -8.19 -4.06
CA VAL A 237 -1.31 -9.61 -4.28
C VAL A 237 -0.85 -10.30 -3.00
N ALA A 238 0.06 -9.69 -2.23
CA ALA A 238 0.53 -10.23 -0.97
C ALA A 238 -0.58 -10.37 0.09
N ASP A 239 -1.45 -9.35 0.20
CA ASP A 239 -2.59 -9.36 1.12
C ASP A 239 -3.59 -10.45 0.74
N ALA A 240 -3.95 -10.54 -0.55
CA ALA A 240 -4.83 -11.57 -1.07
C ALA A 240 -4.26 -12.98 -0.82
N GLU A 241 -2.96 -13.17 -1.04
CA GLU A 241 -2.31 -14.47 -0.87
C GLU A 241 -2.23 -14.91 0.59
N THR A 242 -1.93 -13.97 1.49
CA THR A 242 -1.98 -14.22 2.94
C THR A 242 -3.35 -14.74 3.36
N MET A 243 -4.42 -14.08 2.90
CA MET A 243 -5.79 -14.51 3.17
C MET A 243 -6.10 -15.90 2.59
N ARG A 244 -5.65 -16.20 1.36
CA ARG A 244 -5.83 -17.52 0.74
C ARG A 244 -5.11 -18.62 1.51
N HIS A 245 -3.89 -18.39 2.00
CA HIS A 245 -3.17 -19.37 2.81
C HIS A 245 -3.81 -19.61 4.18
N HIS A 246 -4.34 -18.57 4.82
CA HIS A 246 -5.10 -18.73 6.06
C HIS A 246 -6.33 -19.60 5.86
N ALA A 247 -7.11 -19.33 4.81
CA ALA A 247 -8.28 -20.14 4.46
C ALA A 247 -7.89 -21.59 4.14
N LEU A 248 -6.85 -21.80 3.32
CA LEU A 248 -6.36 -23.14 2.98
C LEU A 248 -5.95 -23.92 4.23
N THR A 249 -5.19 -23.30 5.13
CA THR A 249 -4.74 -23.93 6.37
C THR A 249 -5.91 -24.42 7.21
N ARG A 250 -6.97 -23.61 7.34
CA ARG A 250 -8.18 -24.01 8.05
C ARG A 250 -8.89 -25.18 7.35
N LEU A 251 -9.11 -25.08 6.04
CA LEU A 251 -9.80 -26.10 5.25
C LEU A 251 -9.08 -27.45 5.29
N ILE A 252 -7.74 -27.47 5.23
CA ILE A 252 -6.94 -28.70 5.35
C ILE A 252 -7.13 -29.33 6.74
N ARG A 253 -7.13 -28.55 7.82
CA ARG A 253 -7.38 -29.08 9.18
C ARG A 253 -8.77 -29.71 9.28
N GLU A 254 -9.78 -29.07 8.70
CA GLU A 254 -11.15 -29.57 8.68
C GLU A 254 -11.24 -30.88 7.88
N ALA A 255 -10.65 -30.92 6.68
CA ALA A 255 -10.66 -32.11 5.81
C ALA A 255 -9.92 -33.29 6.43
N THR A 256 -8.72 -33.06 6.99
CA THR A 256 -7.95 -34.11 7.67
C THR A 256 -8.64 -34.63 8.93
N ALA A 257 -9.28 -33.75 9.71
CA ALA A 257 -10.07 -34.16 10.87
C ALA A 257 -11.30 -35.00 10.46
N ALA A 258 -12.01 -34.59 9.41
CA ALA A 258 -13.15 -35.33 8.88
C ALA A 258 -12.75 -36.70 8.34
N GLU A 259 -11.63 -36.79 7.60
CA GLU A 259 -11.07 -38.06 7.12
C GLU A 259 -10.66 -38.99 8.28
N ALA A 260 -10.04 -38.45 9.34
CA ALA A 260 -9.69 -39.22 10.52
C ALA A 260 -10.92 -39.75 11.27
N ALA A 261 -12.00 -38.97 11.34
CA ALA A 261 -13.25 -39.36 12.01
C ALA A 261 -13.95 -40.56 11.36
N VAL A 262 -13.69 -40.85 10.08
CA VAL A 262 -14.22 -42.04 9.39
C VAL A 262 -13.85 -43.34 10.11
N LYS A 263 -12.65 -43.43 10.70
CA LYS A 263 -12.12 -44.66 11.32
C LYS A 263 -12.82 -45.11 12.62
N GLY A 264 -13.80 -44.37 13.11
CA GLY A 264 -14.56 -44.71 14.31
C GLY A 264 -16.02 -44.28 14.24
N ALA A 265 -16.52 -43.90 13.07
CA ALA A 265 -17.86 -43.39 12.90
C ALA A 265 -18.90 -44.51 13.01
N ALA A 266 -19.93 -44.29 13.84
CA ALA A 266 -21.10 -45.18 13.92
C ALA A 266 -21.85 -45.23 12.58
N ASP A 267 -21.88 -44.11 11.86
CA ASP A 267 -22.37 -44.01 10.48
C ASP A 267 -21.19 -43.69 9.55
N ALA A 268 -20.54 -44.74 9.06
CA ALA A 268 -19.39 -44.62 8.18
C ALA A 268 -19.74 -44.04 6.80
N ALA A 269 -20.99 -44.10 6.36
CA ALA A 269 -21.41 -43.50 5.09
C ALA A 269 -21.51 -41.98 5.23
N LYS A 270 -22.15 -41.51 6.30
CA LYS A 270 -22.23 -40.07 6.62
C LYS A 270 -20.84 -39.45 6.84
N ALA A 271 -19.98 -40.12 7.61
CA ALA A 271 -18.63 -39.61 7.88
C ALA A 271 -17.77 -39.51 6.60
N ARG A 272 -17.89 -40.48 5.67
CA ARG A 272 -17.22 -40.39 4.36
C ARG A 272 -17.74 -39.23 3.52
N ALA A 273 -19.05 -39.02 3.48
CA ALA A 273 -19.64 -37.90 2.76
C ALA A 273 -19.25 -36.53 3.35
N GLU A 274 -19.02 -36.44 4.66
CA GLU A 274 -18.49 -35.25 5.31
C GLU A 274 -17.00 -35.01 4.96
N ALA A 275 -16.18 -36.06 5.00
CA ALA A 275 -14.77 -35.99 4.62
C ALA A 275 -14.59 -35.63 3.14
N GLU A 276 -15.39 -36.21 2.25
CA GLU A 276 -15.44 -35.86 0.84
C GLU A 276 -15.80 -34.37 0.64
N ARG A 277 -16.87 -33.89 1.27
CA ARG A 277 -17.25 -32.47 1.18
C ARG A 277 -16.16 -31.54 1.70
N ALA A 278 -15.45 -31.92 2.75
CA ALA A 278 -14.36 -31.13 3.29
C ALA A 278 -13.16 -31.06 2.32
N TRP A 279 -12.78 -32.18 1.69
CA TRP A 279 -11.76 -32.19 0.64
C TRP A 279 -12.19 -31.44 -0.62
N GLN A 280 -13.47 -31.52 -0.99
CA GLN A 280 -14.04 -30.73 -2.08
C GLN A 280 -13.92 -29.22 -1.81
N ALA A 281 -14.16 -28.77 -0.58
CA ALA A 281 -13.95 -27.37 -0.23
C ALA A 281 -12.48 -26.93 -0.37
N VAL A 282 -11.52 -27.83 -0.06
CA VAL A 282 -10.09 -27.56 -0.29
C VAL A 282 -9.81 -27.43 -1.79
N SER A 283 -10.31 -28.33 -2.63
CA SER A 283 -10.06 -28.30 -4.08
C SER A 283 -10.74 -27.08 -4.72
N GLU A 284 -11.97 -26.73 -4.36
CA GLU A 284 -12.65 -25.54 -4.86
C GLU A 284 -11.88 -24.25 -4.51
N HIS A 285 -11.41 -24.12 -3.28
CA HIS A 285 -10.57 -22.99 -2.85
C HIS A 285 -9.25 -22.92 -3.62
N ALA A 286 -8.54 -24.05 -3.74
CA ALA A 286 -7.27 -24.11 -4.46
C ALA A 286 -7.43 -23.79 -5.95
N GLY A 287 -8.49 -24.30 -6.60
CA GLY A 287 -8.79 -24.01 -7.99
C GLY A 287 -9.18 -22.55 -8.22
N ALA A 288 -9.90 -21.93 -7.29
CA ALA A 288 -10.20 -20.50 -7.35
C ALA A 288 -8.92 -19.65 -7.20
N ALA A 289 -8.05 -20.02 -6.26
CA ALA A 289 -6.76 -19.36 -6.05
C ALA A 289 -5.84 -19.46 -7.28
N GLN A 290 -5.76 -20.65 -7.90
CA GLN A 290 -5.01 -20.85 -9.14
C GLN A 290 -5.51 -19.93 -10.26
N ARG A 291 -6.82 -19.88 -10.52
CA ARG A 291 -7.40 -19.00 -11.54
C ARG A 291 -7.09 -17.52 -11.27
N ALA A 292 -7.11 -17.11 -10.01
CA ALA A 292 -6.74 -15.75 -9.63
C ALA A 292 -5.26 -15.48 -9.97
N TRP A 293 -4.35 -16.39 -9.65
CA TRP A 293 -2.93 -16.23 -10.00
C TRP A 293 -2.64 -16.24 -11.49
N LEU A 294 -3.39 -17.01 -12.30
CA LEU A 294 -3.30 -16.94 -13.75
C LEU A 294 -3.75 -15.55 -14.28
N ALA A 295 -4.74 -14.92 -13.65
CA ALA A 295 -5.13 -13.55 -13.97
C ALA A 295 -4.04 -12.53 -13.58
N GLU A 296 -3.38 -12.72 -12.42
CA GLU A 296 -2.24 -11.89 -12.01
C GLU A 296 -1.05 -12.03 -12.98
N GLN A 297 -0.76 -13.26 -13.42
CA GLN A 297 0.28 -13.54 -14.42
C GLN A 297 -0.01 -12.80 -15.73
N ALA A 298 -1.26 -12.82 -16.20
CA ALA A 298 -1.67 -12.10 -17.40
C ALA A 298 -1.52 -10.57 -17.23
N ALA A 299 -1.89 -10.02 -16.08
CA ALA A 299 -1.73 -8.60 -15.77
C ALA A 299 -0.25 -8.17 -15.73
N ALA A 300 0.61 -8.95 -15.04
CA ALA A 300 2.04 -8.70 -14.99
C ALA A 300 2.70 -8.81 -16.38
N THR A 301 2.25 -9.77 -17.20
CA THR A 301 2.69 -9.91 -18.60
C THR A 301 2.34 -8.68 -19.43
N ALA A 302 1.10 -8.19 -19.32
CA ALA A 302 0.67 -7.00 -20.05
C ALA A 302 1.48 -5.76 -19.66
N GLN A 303 1.77 -5.59 -18.36
CA GLN A 303 2.66 -4.55 -17.87
C GLN A 303 4.08 -4.69 -18.43
N ALA A 304 4.69 -5.87 -18.32
CA ALA A 304 6.04 -6.11 -18.83
C ALA A 304 6.15 -5.85 -20.34
N GLN A 305 5.12 -6.21 -21.11
CA GLN A 305 5.05 -5.93 -22.56
C GLN A 305 4.91 -4.44 -22.86
N ASN A 306 4.06 -3.71 -22.12
CA ASN A 306 3.93 -2.25 -22.24
C ASN A 306 5.27 -1.56 -22.00
N TRP A 307 5.96 -1.91 -20.90
CA TRP A 307 7.26 -1.35 -20.58
C TRP A 307 8.34 -1.70 -21.59
N ARG A 308 8.33 -2.93 -22.12
CA ARG A 308 9.23 -3.34 -23.21
C ARG A 308 9.00 -2.50 -24.47
N ALA A 309 7.76 -2.24 -24.85
CA ALA A 309 7.42 -1.42 -26.00
C ALA A 309 7.91 0.02 -25.82
N ILE A 310 7.71 0.59 -24.64
CA ILE A 310 8.20 1.94 -24.31
C ILE A 310 9.74 1.98 -24.31
N ALA A 311 10.41 0.97 -23.73
CA ALA A 311 11.87 0.87 -23.76
C ALA A 311 12.41 0.78 -25.19
N ALA A 312 11.76 0.02 -26.08
CA ALA A 312 12.11 -0.02 -27.50
C ALA A 312 11.96 1.35 -28.18
N LEU A 313 10.81 2.00 -28.01
CA LEU A 313 10.56 3.35 -28.55
C LEU A 313 11.59 4.37 -28.05
N SER A 314 12.00 4.27 -26.79
CA SER A 314 12.98 5.17 -26.18
C SER A 314 14.39 5.03 -26.76
N ARG A 315 14.76 3.84 -27.23
CA ARG A 315 16.08 3.56 -27.84
C ARG A 315 16.17 4.04 -29.28
N GLU A 316 15.04 4.06 -29.98
CA GLU A 316 14.96 4.54 -31.38
C GLU A 316 14.94 6.07 -31.47
N SER A 317 14.59 6.76 -30.37
CA SER A 317 14.55 8.22 -30.34
C SER A 317 15.92 8.85 -30.09
N ALA A 318 16.27 9.86 -30.89
CA ALA A 318 17.46 10.67 -30.68
C ALA A 318 17.27 11.76 -29.60
N GLU A 319 16.02 12.01 -29.20
CA GLU A 319 15.63 13.11 -28.32
C GLU A 319 16.12 12.90 -26.89
N GLN A 320 16.55 13.99 -26.24
CA GLN A 320 17.15 13.94 -24.92
C GLN A 320 16.15 13.48 -23.84
N LEU A 321 14.88 13.83 -23.99
CA LEU A 321 13.78 13.40 -23.12
C LEU A 321 13.68 11.86 -23.10
N TRP A 322 13.79 11.22 -24.26
CA TRP A 322 13.67 9.78 -24.41
C TRP A 322 14.84 8.98 -23.83
N LYS A 323 16.03 9.57 -23.84
CA LYS A 323 17.20 8.97 -23.19
C LYS A 323 17.04 8.89 -21.68
N VAL A 324 16.46 9.92 -21.06
CA VAL A 324 16.30 10.00 -19.60
C VAL A 324 15.35 8.94 -19.06
N ILE A 325 14.38 8.52 -19.86
CA ILE A 325 13.29 7.63 -19.46
C ILE A 325 13.54 6.16 -19.80
N SER A 326 14.46 5.88 -20.73
CA SER A 326 14.84 4.53 -21.16
C SER A 326 15.19 3.62 -19.98
N GLY A 327 16.05 4.07 -19.06
CA GLY A 327 16.44 3.31 -17.88
C GLY A 327 15.27 3.02 -16.92
N THR A 328 14.32 3.94 -16.79
CA THR A 328 13.09 3.70 -16.00
C THR A 328 12.22 2.64 -16.66
N ALA A 329 12.08 2.67 -17.99
CA ALA A 329 11.29 1.70 -18.73
C ALA A 329 11.89 0.29 -18.65
N GLU A 330 13.21 0.17 -18.81
CA GLU A 330 13.94 -1.10 -18.66
C GLU A 330 13.81 -1.65 -17.23
N GLY A 331 14.03 -0.83 -16.21
CA GLY A 331 13.88 -1.25 -14.82
C GLY A 331 12.46 -1.72 -14.47
N ASN A 332 11.43 -1.07 -15.00
CA ASN A 332 10.04 -1.51 -14.80
C ASN A 332 9.72 -2.78 -15.60
N GLN A 333 10.23 -2.92 -16.82
CA GLN A 333 10.10 -4.16 -17.59
C GLN A 333 10.62 -5.35 -16.78
N ASP A 334 11.83 -5.24 -16.23
CA ASP A 334 12.45 -6.32 -15.48
C ASP A 334 11.72 -6.62 -14.17
N ALA A 335 11.25 -5.57 -13.49
CA ALA A 335 10.44 -5.73 -12.29
C ALA A 335 9.14 -6.49 -12.56
N TRP A 336 8.39 -6.10 -13.60
CA TRP A 336 7.14 -6.76 -13.99
C TRP A 336 7.36 -8.17 -14.55
N ALA A 337 8.47 -8.43 -15.22
CA ALA A 337 8.86 -9.78 -15.61
C ALA A 337 9.13 -10.68 -14.38
N GLY A 338 9.71 -10.10 -13.31
CA GLY A 338 9.84 -10.78 -12.02
C GLY A 338 8.48 -11.11 -11.39
N GLU A 339 7.53 -10.18 -11.41
CA GLU A 339 6.16 -10.42 -10.93
C GLU A 339 5.43 -11.50 -11.75
N GLN A 340 5.65 -11.54 -13.07
CA GLN A 340 5.11 -12.58 -13.93
C GLN A 340 5.62 -13.97 -13.52
N ALA A 341 6.93 -14.11 -13.29
CA ALA A 341 7.52 -15.38 -12.86
C ALA A 341 6.99 -15.81 -11.48
N GLY A 342 6.89 -14.88 -10.52
CA GLY A 342 6.31 -15.16 -9.20
C GLY A 342 4.84 -15.61 -9.27
N ALA A 343 4.05 -15.00 -10.17
CA ALA A 343 2.65 -15.38 -10.38
C ALA A 343 2.53 -16.79 -10.98
N GLU A 344 3.44 -17.18 -11.87
CA GLU A 344 3.51 -18.53 -12.44
C GLU A 344 3.80 -19.60 -11.36
N GLU A 345 4.81 -19.34 -10.52
CA GLU A 345 5.16 -20.24 -9.40
C GLU A 345 3.98 -20.42 -8.42
N ALA A 346 3.30 -19.32 -8.08
CA ALA A 346 2.13 -19.37 -7.21
C ALA A 346 0.96 -20.12 -7.86
N ALA A 347 0.68 -19.91 -9.15
CA ALA A 347 -0.33 -20.68 -9.88
C ALA A 347 -0.01 -22.18 -9.86
N ALA A 348 1.25 -22.56 -10.04
CA ALA A 348 1.69 -23.96 -9.98
C ALA A 348 1.51 -24.55 -8.57
N PHE A 349 1.81 -23.80 -7.51
CA PHE A 349 1.53 -24.22 -6.13
C PHE A 349 0.03 -24.53 -5.92
N TRP A 350 -0.85 -23.62 -6.35
CA TRP A 350 -2.29 -23.79 -6.16
C TRP A 350 -2.86 -24.93 -7.01
N GLN A 351 -2.32 -25.17 -8.21
CA GLN A 351 -2.63 -26.38 -9.00
C GLN A 351 -2.24 -27.66 -8.25
N ALA A 352 -1.02 -27.73 -7.71
CA ALA A 352 -0.59 -28.91 -6.94
C ALA A 352 -1.46 -29.14 -5.69
N MET A 353 -1.93 -28.07 -5.05
CA MET A 353 -2.87 -28.17 -3.93
C MET A 353 -4.27 -28.64 -4.37
N TYR A 354 -4.74 -28.19 -5.53
CA TYR A 354 -5.99 -28.67 -6.14
C TYR A 354 -5.92 -30.19 -6.39
N ASP A 355 -4.83 -30.66 -7.01
CA ASP A 355 -4.65 -32.09 -7.34
C ASP A 355 -4.59 -32.94 -6.07
N ARG A 356 -3.84 -32.50 -5.04
CA ARG A 356 -3.79 -33.18 -3.75
C ARG A 356 -5.16 -33.26 -3.07
N ALA A 357 -5.96 -32.22 -3.17
CA ALA A 357 -7.30 -32.20 -2.61
C ALA A 357 -8.24 -33.17 -3.35
N ARG A 358 -8.12 -33.25 -4.68
CA ARG A 358 -8.85 -34.24 -5.51
C ARG A 358 -8.47 -35.67 -5.14
N ASP A 359 -7.19 -35.93 -4.89
CA ASP A 359 -6.75 -37.24 -4.37
C ASP A 359 -7.38 -37.53 -2.99
N GLY A 360 -7.53 -36.51 -2.15
CA GLY A 360 -8.26 -36.61 -0.88
C GLY A 360 -9.73 -37.00 -1.05
N GLU A 361 -10.44 -36.32 -1.95
CA GLU A 361 -11.84 -36.65 -2.30
C GLU A 361 -11.96 -38.11 -2.78
N ASN A 362 -11.04 -38.57 -3.64
CA ASN A 362 -11.07 -39.93 -4.16
C ASN A 362 -10.80 -40.97 -3.06
N ARG A 363 -9.87 -40.71 -2.13
CA ARG A 363 -9.61 -41.60 -0.99
C ARG A 363 -10.80 -41.75 -0.06
N THR A 364 -11.61 -40.70 0.13
CA THR A 364 -12.76 -40.75 1.04
C THR A 364 -13.99 -41.40 0.40
N ARG A 365 -14.10 -41.37 -0.94
CA ARG A 365 -15.15 -42.09 -1.69
C ARG A 365 -14.99 -43.61 -1.66
N GLY A 366 -13.75 -44.12 -1.60
CA GLY A 366 -13.44 -45.55 -1.51
C GLY A 366 -13.06 -46.18 -2.84
#